data_AF-A0A059F1D3-F1
#
_entry.id   AF-A0A059F1D3-F1
#
_cell.length_a   1.000
_cell.length_b   1.000
_cell.length_c   1.000
_cell.angle_alpha   90.00
_cell.angle_beta   90.00
_cell.angle_gamma   90.00
#
_symmetry.space_group_name_H-M   'P 1'
#
loop_
_entity.id
_entity.type
_entity.pdbx_description
1 polymer ?
#
loop_
_entity_poly.entity_id
_entity_poly.type
_entity_poly.pdbx_seq_one_letter_code
_entity_poly.pdbx_strand_id
1 'polypeptide(L)'
;MQKNPLAIPDEYVQAIILCNAHLAAQTCSVHFKKYIYERRKDNNMFIINIDKMWQKIILAARAFVSIKNPSDIVVTSNKTFGRRAVLKFCEETGATPATGRFTPGSFTNKNIQGVNEPLLIIVSDSYADKQTVEEAAYVNTPCVAFVNSDNSFKNVDIVIPMNNRSPSSIALGFYLLARAIKFLKGEESFDRSVKEDLEFYMFRDPAEIKAMENADETIATENITSSTALESESTVGEAKGGWF
;
A
#
# COMPACT_ATOMS: atom_id res chain seq x y z
N MET A 1 -26.04 20.87 10.12
CA MET A 1 -25.87 19.42 9.87
C MET A 1 -24.57 19.00 10.53
N GLN A 2 -24.60 18.11 11.51
CA GLN A 2 -23.35 17.59 12.08
C GLN A 2 -22.59 16.87 10.96
N LYS A 3 -21.38 17.33 10.62
CA LYS A 3 -20.49 16.60 9.71
C LYS A 3 -20.20 15.26 10.38
N ASN A 4 -20.58 14.16 9.74
CA ASN A 4 -20.08 12.84 10.15
C ASN A 4 -18.55 12.93 10.15
N PRO A 5 -17.86 12.68 11.27
CA PRO A 5 -16.40 12.81 11.34
C PRO A 5 -15.67 11.80 10.44
N LEU A 6 -16.41 10.80 9.95
CA LEU A 6 -15.95 9.75 9.05
C LEU A 6 -16.49 9.92 7.62
N ALA A 7 -16.97 11.12 7.25
CA ALA A 7 -17.28 11.39 5.85
C ALA A 7 -15.99 11.35 5.02
N ILE A 8 -16.12 11.02 3.74
CA ILE A 8 -14.98 10.97 2.82
C ILE A 8 -14.53 12.40 2.56
N PRO A 9 -13.25 12.75 2.77
CA PRO A 9 -12.69 14.01 2.31
C PRO A 9 -12.73 14.11 0.78
N ASP A 10 -13.04 15.28 0.23
CA ASP A 10 -13.13 15.49 -1.23
C ASP A 10 -11.82 15.15 -1.95
N GLU A 11 -10.67 15.40 -1.31
CA GLU A 11 -9.36 15.03 -1.84
C GLU A 11 -9.20 13.52 -2.02
N TYR A 12 -9.75 12.71 -1.10
CA TYR A 12 -9.69 11.26 -1.21
C TYR A 12 -10.58 10.76 -2.35
N VAL A 13 -11.74 11.39 -2.56
CA VAL A 13 -12.59 11.11 -3.72
C VAL A 13 -11.85 11.41 -5.02
N GLN A 14 -11.16 12.55 -5.11
CA GLN A 14 -10.35 12.89 -6.28
C GLN A 14 -9.23 11.87 -6.50
N ALA A 15 -8.52 11.45 -5.45
CA ALA A 15 -7.48 10.42 -5.55
C ALA A 15 -8.03 9.06 -6.02
N ILE A 16 -9.19 8.64 -5.52
CA ILE A 16 -9.89 7.41 -5.93
C ILE A 16 -10.25 7.42 -7.42
N ILE A 17 -10.62 8.60 -7.93
CA ILE A 17 -10.93 8.79 -9.35
C ILE A 17 -9.64 8.78 -10.18
N LEU A 18 -8.63 9.56 -9.78
CA LEU A 18 -7.35 9.66 -10.49
C LEU A 18 -6.61 8.32 -10.58
N CYS A 19 -6.60 7.53 -9.51
CA CYS A 19 -5.98 6.20 -9.49
C CYS A 19 -6.84 5.10 -10.10
N ASN A 20 -8.02 5.43 -10.65
CA ASN A 20 -8.96 4.47 -11.25
C ASN A 20 -9.39 3.34 -10.30
N ALA A 21 -9.43 3.62 -8.99
CA ALA A 21 -9.77 2.63 -7.96
C ALA A 21 -11.25 2.22 -7.97
N HIS A 22 -12.11 3.12 -8.46
CA HIS A 22 -13.56 2.91 -8.63
C HIS A 22 -13.92 2.04 -9.85
N LEU A 23 -12.98 1.79 -10.76
CA LEU A 23 -13.23 1.00 -11.97
C LEU A 23 -13.04 -0.49 -11.68
N ALA A 24 -14.11 -1.27 -11.82
CA ALA A 24 -14.09 -2.72 -11.68
C ALA A 24 -13.84 -3.43 -13.02
N ALA A 25 -13.76 -4.76 -12.99
CA ALA A 25 -13.66 -5.59 -14.19
C ALA A 25 -14.97 -5.60 -15.02
N GLN A 26 -14.93 -6.21 -16.21
CA GLN A 26 -16.11 -6.41 -17.06
C GLN A 26 -17.03 -7.52 -16.56
N THR A 27 -16.48 -8.47 -15.79
CA THR A 27 -17.20 -9.58 -15.18
C THR A 27 -17.44 -9.30 -13.69
N CYS A 28 -18.53 -9.85 -13.16
CA CYS A 28 -18.92 -9.66 -11.76
C CYS A 28 -19.37 -10.97 -11.13
N SER A 29 -18.78 -11.32 -9.99
CA SER A 29 -19.25 -12.37 -9.09
C SER A 29 -20.58 -11.98 -8.43
N VAL A 30 -21.45 -12.96 -8.21
CA VAL A 30 -22.81 -12.74 -7.65
C VAL A 30 -22.76 -12.02 -6.31
N HIS A 31 -21.82 -12.40 -5.44
CA HIS A 31 -21.65 -11.83 -4.11
C HIS A 31 -21.12 -10.38 -4.13
N PHE A 32 -20.42 -10.00 -5.21
CA PHE A 32 -19.84 -8.66 -5.36
C PHE A 32 -20.85 -7.62 -5.87
N LYS A 33 -21.97 -8.06 -6.45
CA LYS A 33 -23.00 -7.17 -7.03
C LYS A 33 -23.48 -6.07 -6.06
N LYS A 34 -23.48 -6.35 -4.75
CA LYS A 34 -23.87 -5.37 -3.72
C LYS A 34 -22.95 -4.16 -3.63
N TYR A 35 -21.71 -4.22 -4.12
CA TYR A 35 -20.75 -3.12 -4.09
C TYR A 35 -20.73 -2.31 -5.40
N ILE A 36 -21.45 -2.75 -6.42
CA ILE A 36 -21.54 -2.07 -7.70
C ILE A 36 -22.54 -0.91 -7.60
N TYR A 37 -22.16 0.22 -8.19
CA TYR A 37 -23.04 1.37 -8.39
C TYR A 37 -23.81 1.23 -9.71
N GLU A 38 -23.07 1.21 -10.82
CA GLU A 38 -23.64 1.12 -12.17
C GLU A 38 -22.66 0.41 -13.11
N ARG A 39 -23.12 0.06 -14.31
CA ARG A 39 -22.27 -0.42 -15.39
C ARG A 39 -22.09 0.69 -16.43
N ARG A 40 -20.85 1.02 -16.75
CA ARG A 40 -20.54 2.01 -17.80
C ARG A 40 -20.93 1.44 -19.17
N LYS A 41 -21.60 2.24 -20.00
CA LYS A 41 -22.08 1.85 -21.34
C LYS A 41 -20.95 1.64 -22.35
N ASP A 42 -19.87 2.43 -22.27
CA ASP A 42 -18.82 2.44 -23.30
C ASP A 42 -17.94 1.18 -23.27
N ASN A 43 -17.27 0.93 -22.13
CA ASN A 43 -16.28 -0.15 -22.00
C ASN A 43 -16.85 -1.40 -21.32
N ASN A 44 -18.15 -1.40 -21.03
CA ASN A 44 -18.88 -2.48 -20.36
C ASN A 44 -18.33 -2.87 -18.96
N MET A 45 -17.53 -1.98 -18.36
CA MET A 45 -16.92 -2.13 -17.03
C MET A 45 -17.91 -1.75 -15.94
N PHE A 46 -17.82 -2.41 -14.79
CA PHE A 46 -18.59 -2.04 -13.61
C PHE A 46 -17.92 -0.88 -12.87
N ILE A 47 -18.75 -0.03 -12.26
CA ILE A 47 -18.32 1.06 -11.38
C ILE A 47 -18.60 0.64 -9.94
N ILE A 48 -17.59 0.68 -9.09
CA ILE A 48 -17.69 0.41 -7.66
C ILE A 48 -18.27 1.63 -6.95
N ASN A 49 -19.16 1.40 -6.00
CA ASN A 49 -19.69 2.47 -5.15
C ASN A 49 -18.61 2.93 -4.14
N ILE A 50 -18.22 4.20 -4.25
CA ILE A 50 -17.16 4.81 -3.44
C ILE A 50 -17.55 4.90 -1.97
N ASP A 51 -18.81 5.19 -1.64
CA ASP A 51 -19.30 5.25 -0.26
C ASP A 51 -19.16 3.88 0.42
N LYS A 52 -19.53 2.80 -0.29
CA LYS A 52 -19.39 1.43 0.22
C LYS A 52 -17.93 1.03 0.37
N MET A 53 -17.06 1.46 -0.55
CA MET A 53 -15.62 1.24 -0.42
C MET A 53 -15.07 1.90 0.84
N TRP A 54 -15.40 3.17 1.09
CA TRP A 54 -14.95 3.89 2.27
C TRP A 54 -15.48 3.29 3.58
N GLN A 55 -16.75 2.92 3.64
CA GLN A 55 -17.33 2.24 4.80
C GLN A 55 -16.57 0.94 5.13
N LYS A 56 -16.13 0.20 4.10
CA LYS A 56 -15.34 -1.02 4.27
C LYS A 56 -13.90 -0.75 4.68
N ILE A 57 -13.28 0.33 4.18
CA ILE A 57 -11.96 0.77 4.64
C ILE A 57 -12.00 1.13 6.13
N ILE A 58 -13.00 1.90 6.59
CA ILE A 58 -13.16 2.24 8.00
C ILE A 58 -13.40 0.99 8.84
N LEU A 59 -14.22 0.05 8.37
CA LEU A 59 -14.48 -1.20 9.07
C LEU A 59 -13.18 -2.02 9.24
N ALA A 60 -12.37 -2.12 8.19
CA ALA A 60 -11.07 -2.78 8.23
C ALA A 60 -10.09 -2.07 9.18
N ALA A 61 -10.05 -0.74 9.15
CA ALA A 61 -9.21 0.06 10.04
C ALA A 61 -9.61 -0.13 11.52
N ARG A 62 -10.91 -0.23 11.82
CA ARG A 62 -11.38 -0.56 13.18
C ARG A 62 -10.95 -1.95 13.63
N ALA A 63 -11.03 -2.95 12.74
CA ALA A 63 -10.55 -4.30 13.03
C ALA A 63 -9.04 -4.29 13.31
N PHE A 64 -8.26 -3.54 12.53
CA PHE A 64 -6.82 -3.36 12.76
C PHE A 64 -6.52 -2.73 14.13
N VAL A 65 -7.17 -1.60 14.44
CA VAL A 65 -6.94 -0.86 15.70
C VAL A 65 -7.38 -1.65 16.93
N SER A 66 -8.29 -2.60 16.79
CA SER A 66 -8.73 -3.46 17.90
C SER A 66 -7.63 -4.38 18.44
N ILE A 67 -6.56 -4.59 17.66
CA ILE A 67 -5.44 -5.46 18.03
C ILE A 67 -4.39 -4.63 18.76
N LYS A 68 -3.98 -5.12 19.94
CA LYS A 68 -3.05 -4.41 20.82
C LYS A 68 -1.64 -4.28 20.22
N ASN A 69 -1.13 -5.38 19.67
CA ASN A 69 0.20 -5.43 19.08
C ASN A 69 0.09 -5.42 17.55
N PRO A 70 0.57 -4.36 16.87
CA PRO A 70 0.49 -4.31 15.41
C PRO A 70 1.36 -5.37 14.74
N SER A 71 2.42 -5.85 15.39
CA SER A 71 3.31 -6.91 14.89
C SER A 71 2.59 -8.21 14.55
N ASP A 72 1.50 -8.49 15.26
CA ASP A 72 0.73 -9.74 15.13
C ASP A 72 -0.23 -9.68 13.92
N ILE A 73 -0.17 -8.60 13.15
CA ILE A 73 -0.94 -8.40 11.92
C ILE A 73 0.00 -8.62 10.75
N VAL A 74 -0.33 -9.59 9.90
CA VAL A 74 0.45 -9.89 8.70
C VAL A 74 -0.20 -9.25 7.49
N VAL A 75 0.60 -8.54 6.70
CA VAL A 75 0.15 -7.92 5.45
C VAL A 75 0.86 -8.59 4.28
N THR A 76 0.09 -9.14 3.35
CA THR A 76 0.61 -10.00 2.28
C THR A 76 0.29 -9.44 0.89
N SER A 77 1.26 -9.58 -0.01
CA SER A 77 1.05 -9.39 -1.45
C SER A 77 2.03 -10.24 -2.26
N ASN A 78 1.52 -11.24 -2.99
CA ASN A 78 2.30 -11.97 -3.99
C ASN A 78 2.48 -11.14 -5.27
N LYS A 79 1.49 -10.31 -5.63
CA LYS A 79 1.56 -9.40 -6.77
C LYS A 79 2.74 -8.44 -6.64
N THR A 80 3.52 -8.31 -7.70
CA THR A 80 4.67 -7.40 -7.79
C THR A 80 4.27 -5.96 -7.48
N PHE A 81 3.14 -5.52 -8.04
CA PHE A 81 2.59 -4.18 -7.86
C PHE A 81 2.30 -3.79 -6.40
N GLY A 82 1.93 -4.76 -5.56
CA GLY A 82 1.58 -4.50 -4.16
C GLY A 82 2.74 -4.56 -3.19
N ARG A 83 3.91 -5.08 -3.57
CA ARG A 83 5.02 -5.34 -2.62
C ARG A 83 5.50 -4.06 -1.94
N ARG A 84 5.75 -3.01 -2.72
CA ARG A 84 6.20 -1.71 -2.19
C ARG A 84 5.14 -1.07 -1.29
N ALA A 85 3.88 -1.09 -1.72
CA ALA A 85 2.77 -0.57 -0.92
C ALA A 85 2.66 -1.28 0.44
N VAL A 86 2.82 -2.61 0.48
CA VAL A 86 2.82 -3.41 1.72
C VAL A 86 3.99 -3.05 2.62
N LEU A 87 5.21 -2.94 2.08
CA LEU A 87 6.38 -2.55 2.88
C LEU A 87 6.19 -1.17 3.51
N LYS A 88 5.70 -0.19 2.73
CA LYS A 88 5.46 1.16 3.24
C LYS A 88 4.34 1.20 4.28
N PHE A 89 3.26 0.45 4.03
CA PHE A 89 2.16 0.29 4.98
C PHE A 89 2.62 -0.28 6.32
N CYS A 90 3.46 -1.31 6.28
CA CYS A 90 4.01 -1.95 7.47
C CYS A 90 4.96 -1.03 8.24
N GLU A 91 5.79 -0.25 7.55
CA GLU A 91 6.65 0.77 8.16
C GLU A 91 5.82 1.81 8.94
N GLU A 92 4.70 2.26 8.36
CA GLU A 92 3.85 3.27 8.97
C GLU A 92 2.97 2.75 10.12
N THR A 93 2.57 1.48 10.09
CA THR A 93 1.60 0.92 11.05
C THR A 93 2.23 0.01 12.11
N GLY A 94 3.46 -0.46 11.87
CA GLY A 94 4.15 -1.45 12.70
C GLY A 94 3.73 -2.90 12.44
N ALA A 95 3.00 -3.16 11.36
CA ALA A 95 2.56 -4.51 10.97
C ALA A 95 3.70 -5.34 10.36
N THR A 96 3.58 -6.66 10.35
CA THR A 96 4.60 -7.55 9.76
C THR A 96 4.36 -7.75 8.26
N PRO A 97 5.32 -7.37 7.39
CA PRO A 97 5.18 -7.56 5.96
C PRO A 97 5.52 -8.99 5.54
N ALA A 98 4.65 -9.62 4.75
CA ALA A 98 4.90 -10.86 4.04
C ALA A 98 4.85 -10.60 2.54
N THR A 99 5.94 -10.06 1.98
CA THR A 99 6.03 -9.74 0.55
C THR A 99 6.78 -10.81 -0.22
N GLY A 100 6.42 -10.99 -1.49
CA GLY A 100 7.14 -11.91 -2.38
C GLY A 100 6.37 -13.20 -2.58
N ARG A 101 7.05 -14.33 -2.67
CA ARG A 101 6.39 -15.63 -2.80
C ARG A 101 5.98 -16.10 -1.41
N PHE A 102 4.68 -16.25 -1.16
CA PHE A 102 4.19 -16.88 0.06
C PHE A 102 4.67 -18.33 0.15
N THR A 103 5.30 -18.68 1.27
CA THR A 103 5.76 -20.04 1.55
C THR A 103 4.60 -20.83 2.14
N PRO A 104 4.14 -21.92 1.49
CA PRO A 104 3.08 -22.74 2.05
C PRO A 104 3.49 -23.31 3.40
N GLY A 105 2.59 -23.24 4.38
CA GLY A 105 2.83 -23.64 5.75
C GLY A 105 3.39 -22.52 6.64
N SER A 106 3.50 -21.29 6.14
CA SER A 106 3.97 -20.14 6.94
C SER A 106 3.09 -19.85 8.16
N PHE A 107 1.81 -20.23 8.16
CA PHE A 107 0.93 -20.05 9.33
C PHE A 107 0.71 -21.35 10.12
N THR A 108 0.84 -22.52 9.50
CA THR A 108 0.46 -23.81 10.11
C THR A 108 1.66 -24.62 10.60
N ASN A 109 2.79 -24.56 9.91
CA ASN A 109 3.92 -25.45 10.14
C ASN A 109 5.02 -24.77 10.97
N LYS A 110 5.01 -25.01 12.29
CA LYS A 110 5.98 -24.46 13.25
C LYS A 110 7.45 -24.83 12.99
N ASN A 111 7.73 -25.82 12.16
CA ASN A 111 9.11 -26.21 11.83
C ASN A 111 9.77 -25.29 10.79
N ILE A 112 8.99 -24.49 10.06
CA ILE A 112 9.52 -23.52 9.10
C ILE A 112 10.09 -22.32 9.88
N GLN A 113 11.20 -21.75 9.40
CA GLN A 113 11.72 -20.51 9.98
C GLN A 113 10.90 -19.30 9.52
N GLY A 114 10.59 -18.39 10.45
CA GLY A 114 9.76 -17.22 10.16
C GLY A 114 8.25 -17.52 10.11
N VAL A 115 7.80 -18.52 10.87
CA VAL A 115 6.38 -18.77 11.10
C VAL A 115 5.79 -17.61 11.89
N ASN A 116 4.72 -17.04 11.35
CA ASN A 116 3.96 -16.00 12.02
C ASN A 116 2.61 -16.61 12.42
N GLU A 117 2.16 -16.34 13.64
CA GLU A 117 0.81 -16.70 14.10
C GLU A 117 -0.05 -15.41 14.12
N PRO A 118 -0.55 -14.95 12.96
CA PRO A 118 -1.26 -13.68 12.90
C PRO A 118 -2.63 -13.74 13.57
N LEU A 119 -3.02 -12.62 14.18
CA LEU A 119 -4.37 -12.38 14.67
C LEU A 119 -5.28 -11.72 13.62
N LEU A 120 -4.67 -11.10 12.60
CA LEU A 120 -5.38 -10.52 11.45
C LEU A 120 -4.46 -10.57 10.25
N ILE A 121 -5.03 -10.89 9.09
CA ILE A 121 -4.31 -10.88 7.83
C ILE A 121 -4.95 -9.86 6.89
N ILE A 122 -4.11 -9.04 6.26
CA ILE A 122 -4.52 -8.10 5.21
C ILE A 122 -3.87 -8.53 3.90
N VAL A 123 -4.68 -8.65 2.85
CA VAL A 123 -4.27 -9.23 1.57
C VAL A 123 -4.53 -8.26 0.42
N SER A 124 -3.55 -8.13 -0.50
CA SER A 124 -3.67 -7.24 -1.65
C SER A 124 -4.63 -7.76 -2.73
N ASP A 125 -4.73 -9.08 -2.90
CA ASP A 125 -5.71 -9.70 -3.78
C ASP A 125 -6.11 -11.11 -3.32
N SER A 126 -7.40 -11.36 -3.13
CA SER A 126 -7.93 -12.68 -2.79
C SER A 126 -7.63 -13.78 -3.82
N TYR A 127 -7.44 -13.42 -5.10
CA TYR A 127 -7.16 -14.40 -6.16
C TYR A 127 -5.67 -14.78 -6.21
N ALA A 128 -4.77 -13.78 -6.24
CA ALA A 128 -3.33 -14.02 -6.30
C ALA A 128 -2.75 -14.57 -4.97
N ASP A 129 -3.35 -14.20 -3.84
CA ASP A 129 -2.91 -14.61 -2.51
C ASP A 129 -3.82 -15.69 -1.92
N LYS A 130 -4.44 -16.49 -2.78
CA LYS A 130 -5.35 -17.58 -2.39
C LYS A 130 -4.72 -18.51 -1.34
N GLN A 131 -3.43 -18.82 -1.47
CA GLN A 131 -2.72 -19.66 -0.50
C GLN A 131 -2.75 -19.06 0.91
N THR A 132 -2.52 -17.75 1.03
CA THR A 132 -2.56 -17.03 2.30
C THR A 132 -3.97 -17.01 2.89
N VAL A 133 -4.99 -16.82 2.06
CA VAL A 133 -6.40 -16.82 2.47
C VAL A 133 -6.86 -18.22 2.92
N GLU A 134 -6.41 -19.28 2.25
CA GLU A 134 -6.71 -20.65 2.64
C GLU A 134 -6.01 -21.06 3.94
N GLU A 135 -4.74 -20.67 4.12
CA GLU A 135 -4.03 -20.93 5.37
C GLU A 135 -4.59 -20.13 6.56
N ALA A 136 -5.04 -18.90 6.34
CA ALA A 136 -5.76 -18.13 7.35
C ALA A 136 -6.97 -18.90 7.89
N ALA A 137 -7.71 -19.56 6.99
CA ALA A 137 -8.87 -20.37 7.36
C ALA A 137 -8.50 -21.62 8.18
N TYR A 138 -7.34 -22.23 7.95
CA TYR A 138 -6.89 -23.37 8.76
C TYR A 138 -6.50 -22.99 10.19
N VAL A 139 -6.02 -21.76 10.39
CA VAL A 139 -5.58 -21.23 11.69
C VAL A 139 -6.67 -20.43 12.41
N ASN A 140 -7.86 -20.28 11.78
CA ASN A 140 -8.99 -19.47 12.26
C ASN A 140 -8.65 -17.98 12.42
N THR A 141 -7.76 -17.46 11.57
CA THR A 141 -7.40 -16.04 11.58
C THR A 141 -8.33 -15.24 10.66
N PRO A 142 -8.90 -14.11 11.11
CA PRO A 142 -9.74 -13.26 10.26
C PRO A 142 -8.94 -12.64 9.11
N CYS A 143 -9.59 -12.56 7.94
CA CYS A 143 -8.96 -12.09 6.70
C CYS A 143 -9.67 -10.86 6.12
N VAL A 144 -8.87 -9.82 5.85
CA VAL A 144 -9.27 -8.61 5.12
C VAL A 144 -8.61 -8.63 3.75
N ALA A 145 -9.36 -8.40 2.68
CA ALA A 145 -8.79 -8.37 1.34
C ALA A 145 -9.31 -7.22 0.49
N PHE A 146 -8.45 -6.69 -0.37
CA PHE A 146 -8.86 -5.86 -1.51
C PHE A 146 -9.33 -6.78 -2.64
N VAL A 147 -10.56 -6.55 -3.11
CA VAL A 147 -11.25 -7.46 -4.03
C VAL A 147 -11.89 -6.67 -5.16
N ASN A 148 -11.66 -7.14 -6.38
CA ASN A 148 -12.32 -6.63 -7.59
C ASN A 148 -13.54 -7.48 -7.96
N SER A 149 -14.38 -6.99 -8.88
CA SER A 149 -15.66 -7.61 -9.22
C SER A 149 -15.55 -9.02 -9.78
N ASP A 150 -14.47 -9.36 -10.48
CA ASP A 150 -14.19 -10.65 -11.08
C ASP A 150 -13.73 -11.71 -10.07
N ASN A 151 -13.21 -11.29 -8.93
CA ASN A 151 -12.57 -12.19 -7.98
C ASN A 151 -13.58 -12.89 -7.07
N SER A 152 -13.30 -14.18 -6.82
CA SER A 152 -13.93 -14.88 -5.71
C SER A 152 -13.23 -14.51 -4.40
N PHE A 153 -14.00 -14.30 -3.35
CA PHE A 153 -13.52 -13.91 -2.02
C PHE A 153 -14.00 -14.90 -0.95
N LYS A 154 -13.94 -16.19 -1.26
CA LYS A 154 -14.20 -17.27 -0.29
C LYS A 154 -13.19 -17.17 0.85
N ASN A 155 -13.65 -17.33 2.10
CA ASN A 155 -12.85 -17.23 3.33
C ASN A 155 -12.26 -15.83 3.59
N VAL A 156 -12.89 -14.77 3.06
CA VAL A 156 -12.56 -13.38 3.38
C VAL A 156 -13.72 -12.79 4.19
N ASP A 157 -13.43 -12.25 5.37
CA ASP A 157 -14.43 -11.71 6.28
C ASP A 157 -14.77 -10.25 5.93
N ILE A 158 -13.74 -9.43 5.77
CA ILE A 158 -13.89 -8.02 5.42
C ILE A 158 -13.39 -7.80 4.00
N VAL A 159 -14.34 -7.58 3.10
CA VAL A 159 -14.07 -7.28 1.69
C VAL A 159 -14.02 -5.78 1.48
N ILE A 160 -12.90 -5.27 1.00
CA ILE A 160 -12.75 -3.90 0.53
C ILE A 160 -12.89 -3.89 -1.01
N PRO A 161 -14.01 -3.38 -1.56
CA PRO A 161 -14.24 -3.39 -2.99
C PRO A 161 -13.33 -2.36 -3.66
N MET A 162 -12.39 -2.81 -4.48
CA MET A 162 -11.39 -1.94 -5.11
C MET A 162 -10.81 -2.58 -6.37
N ASN A 163 -10.33 -1.77 -7.29
CA ASN A 163 -9.52 -2.24 -8.41
C ASN A 163 -8.16 -2.77 -7.93
N ASN A 164 -7.88 -4.05 -8.19
CA ASN A 164 -6.63 -4.71 -7.83
C ASN A 164 -5.78 -5.09 -9.06
N ARG A 165 -6.08 -4.54 -10.24
CA ARG A 165 -5.27 -4.73 -11.46
C ARG A 165 -4.25 -3.62 -11.66
N SER A 166 -4.64 -2.38 -11.36
CA SER A 166 -3.75 -1.22 -11.49
C SER A 166 -2.85 -1.05 -10.26
N PRO A 167 -1.54 -0.80 -10.44
CA PRO A 167 -0.61 -0.57 -9.33
C PRO A 167 -1.01 0.63 -8.48
N SER A 168 -1.44 1.73 -9.12
CA SER A 168 -1.84 2.96 -8.44
C SER A 168 -3.06 2.77 -7.51
N SER A 169 -4.02 1.93 -7.88
CA SER A 169 -5.18 1.63 -7.04
C SER A 169 -4.80 0.80 -5.80
N ILE A 170 -3.92 -0.19 -5.94
CA ILE A 170 -3.44 -0.98 -4.79
C ILE A 170 -2.67 -0.09 -3.82
N ALA A 171 -1.78 0.76 -4.35
CA ALA A 171 -1.05 1.76 -3.57
C ALA A 171 -2.01 2.68 -2.80
N LEU A 172 -3.02 3.21 -3.49
CA LEU A 172 -4.05 4.04 -2.88
C LEU A 172 -4.84 3.30 -1.81
N GLY A 173 -5.14 2.02 -2.01
CA GLY A 173 -5.89 1.23 -1.04
C GLY A 173 -5.15 1.04 0.28
N PHE A 174 -3.87 0.69 0.22
CA PHE A 174 -3.03 0.62 1.41
C PHE A 174 -2.82 1.99 2.06
N TYR A 175 -2.64 3.04 1.26
CA TYR A 175 -2.53 4.42 1.76
C TYR A 175 -3.78 4.86 2.54
N LEU A 176 -4.97 4.70 1.95
CA LEU A 176 -6.24 5.07 2.59
C LEU A 176 -6.48 4.26 3.87
N LEU A 177 -6.11 2.97 3.87
CA LEU A 177 -6.22 2.11 5.04
C LEU A 177 -5.25 2.55 6.15
N ALA A 178 -4.00 2.91 5.82
CA ALA A 178 -3.03 3.42 6.79
C ALA A 178 -3.50 4.73 7.42
N ARG A 179 -4.00 5.67 6.60
CA ARG A 179 -4.54 6.95 7.10
C ARG A 179 -5.75 6.75 7.98
N ALA A 180 -6.68 5.86 7.60
CA ALA A 180 -7.82 5.53 8.45
C ALA A 180 -7.40 4.92 9.80
N ILE A 181 -6.36 4.09 9.83
CA ILE A 181 -5.80 3.54 11.08
C ILE A 181 -5.21 4.65 11.94
N LYS A 182 -4.33 5.50 11.39
CA LYS A 182 -3.67 6.58 12.15
C LYS A 182 -4.66 7.60 12.68
N PHE A 183 -5.70 7.92 11.91
CA PHE A 183 -6.80 8.75 12.37
C PHE A 183 -7.53 8.12 13.55
N LEU A 184 -7.86 6.82 13.48
CA LEU A 184 -8.53 6.12 14.58
C LEU A 184 -7.63 5.95 15.83
N LYS A 185 -6.31 5.89 15.66
CA LYS A 185 -5.34 5.92 16.76
C LYS A 185 -5.17 7.33 17.36
N GLY A 186 -5.65 8.37 16.67
CA GLY A 186 -5.50 9.77 17.09
C GLY A 186 -4.12 10.38 16.79
N GLU A 187 -3.34 9.75 15.91
CA GLU A 187 -1.98 10.20 15.57
C GLU A 187 -1.99 11.34 14.53
N GLU A 188 -2.90 11.29 13.55
CA GLU A 188 -2.95 12.23 12.42
C GLU A 188 -4.39 12.55 12.00
N SER A 189 -4.60 13.76 11.45
CA SER A 189 -5.86 14.15 10.80
C SER A 189 -5.88 13.75 9.31
N PHE A 190 -7.06 13.81 8.68
CA PHE A 190 -7.21 13.54 7.24
C PHE A 190 -6.74 14.68 6.31
N ASP A 191 -6.37 15.84 6.85
CA ASP A 191 -6.09 17.08 6.08
C ASP A 191 -4.73 17.10 5.36
N ARG A 192 -4.00 15.99 5.35
CA ARG A 192 -2.65 15.90 4.77
C ARG A 192 -2.71 15.66 3.26
N SER A 193 -1.80 16.28 2.52
CA SER A 193 -1.72 16.21 1.06
C SER A 193 -1.49 14.78 0.55
N VAL A 194 -2.48 14.25 -0.17
CA VAL A 194 -2.47 12.86 -0.66
C VAL A 194 -1.34 12.57 -1.66
N LYS A 195 -0.99 13.55 -2.51
CA LYS A 195 -0.13 13.31 -3.68
C LYS A 195 1.28 12.87 -3.32
N GLU A 196 1.93 13.60 -2.41
CA GLU A 196 3.33 13.34 -2.00
C GLU A 196 3.45 11.99 -1.30
N ASP A 197 2.51 11.70 -0.39
CA ASP A 197 2.57 10.47 0.38
C ASP A 197 2.24 9.23 -0.46
N LEU A 198 1.31 9.36 -1.43
CA LEU A 198 0.91 8.26 -2.31
C LEU A 198 2.06 7.76 -3.18
N GLU A 199 2.98 8.64 -3.58
CA GLU A 199 4.13 8.28 -4.41
C GLU A 199 5.03 7.24 -3.72
N PHE A 200 5.16 7.28 -2.40
CA PHE A 200 5.93 6.28 -1.64
C PHE A 200 5.32 4.88 -1.74
N TYR A 201 4.00 4.77 -1.86
CA TYR A 201 3.29 3.51 -1.99
C TYR A 201 3.31 2.95 -3.42
N MET A 202 3.54 3.79 -4.44
CA MET A 202 3.49 3.37 -5.82
C MET A 202 4.58 2.35 -6.15
N PHE A 203 4.22 1.38 -6.98
CA PHE A 203 5.17 0.45 -7.57
C PHE A 203 6.10 1.22 -8.53
N ARG A 204 7.40 0.96 -8.42
CA ARG A 204 8.42 1.47 -9.35
C ARG A 204 9.02 0.30 -10.09
N ASP A 205 9.18 0.44 -11.40
CA ASP A 205 9.79 -0.62 -12.19
C ASP A 205 11.27 -0.78 -11.84
N PRO A 206 11.81 -2.01 -11.79
CA PRO A 206 13.21 -2.24 -11.45
C PRO A 206 14.18 -1.60 -12.46
N ALA A 207 13.73 -1.32 -13.69
CA ALA A 207 14.51 -0.57 -14.67
C ALA A 207 14.56 0.93 -14.35
N GLU A 208 13.45 1.50 -13.89
CA GLU A 208 13.38 2.90 -13.44
C GLU A 208 14.19 3.11 -12.17
N ILE A 209 14.14 2.16 -11.22
CA ILE A 209 14.96 2.22 -10.00
C ILE A 209 16.45 2.27 -10.37
N LYS A 210 16.92 1.39 -11.26
CA LYS A 210 18.30 1.42 -11.74
C LYS A 210 18.65 2.72 -12.46
N ALA A 211 17.72 3.27 -13.23
CA ALA A 211 17.93 4.55 -13.91
C ALA A 211 18.03 5.71 -12.90
N MET A 212 17.23 5.70 -11.83
CA MET A 212 17.32 6.67 -10.74
C MET A 212 18.61 6.50 -9.95
N GLU A 213 19.01 5.27 -9.61
CA GLU A 213 20.30 4.98 -8.94
C GLU A 213 21.47 5.51 -9.78
N ASN A 214 21.47 5.24 -11.09
CA ASN A 214 22.49 5.77 -12.00
C ASN A 214 22.46 7.31 -12.06
N ALA A 215 21.26 7.92 -12.04
CA ALA A 215 21.11 9.38 -12.03
C ALA A 215 21.64 9.99 -10.72
N ASP A 216 21.31 9.39 -9.57
CA ASP A 216 21.77 9.82 -8.26
C ASP A 216 23.29 9.65 -8.12
N GLU A 217 23.86 8.58 -8.68
CA GLU A 217 25.32 8.38 -8.77
C GLU A 217 25.99 9.45 -9.65
N THR A 218 25.39 9.83 -10.78
CA THR A 218 25.91 10.94 -11.61
C THR A 218 25.83 12.29 -10.89
N ILE A 219 24.75 12.57 -10.16
CA ILE A 219 24.60 13.82 -9.39
C ILE A 219 25.57 13.84 -8.20
N ALA A 220 25.79 12.72 -7.53
CA ALA A 220 26.77 12.61 -6.45
C ALA A 220 28.20 12.83 -6.95
N THR A 221 28.55 12.27 -8.11
CA THR A 221 29.88 12.45 -8.72
C THR A 221 30.12 13.88 -9.23
N GLU A 222 29.09 14.54 -9.78
CA GLU A 222 29.13 15.96 -10.13
C GLU A 222 29.28 16.87 -8.90
N ASN A 223 28.59 16.57 -7.80
CA ASN A 223 28.74 17.31 -6.56
C ASN A 223 30.13 17.14 -5.92
N ILE A 224 30.70 15.92 -5.96
CA ILE A 224 32.06 15.65 -5.46
C ILE A 224 33.13 16.35 -6.31
N THR A 225 32.97 16.41 -7.63
CA THR A 225 33.89 17.13 -8.53
C THR A 225 33.79 18.65 -8.37
N SER A 226 32.59 19.18 -8.10
CA SER A 226 32.41 20.60 -7.78
C SER A 226 33.03 21.01 -6.43
N SER A 227 32.99 20.14 -5.42
CA SER A 227 33.62 20.40 -4.12
C SER A 227 35.15 20.28 -4.17
N THR A 228 35.70 19.36 -4.97
CA THR A 228 37.17 19.27 -5.16
C THR A 228 37.72 20.42 -6.02
N ALA A 229 36.92 20.96 -6.95
CA ALA A 229 37.30 22.18 -7.69
C ALA A 229 37.41 23.41 -6.76
N LEU A 230 36.49 23.56 -5.79
CA LEU A 230 36.52 24.65 -4.80
C LEU A 230 37.69 24.53 -3.80
N GLU A 231 38.09 23.32 -3.42
CA GLU A 231 39.28 23.13 -2.57
C GLU A 231 40.58 23.51 -3.30
N SER A 232 40.67 23.25 -4.61
CA SER A 232 41.86 23.56 -5.42
C SER A 232 42.09 25.06 -5.67
N GLU A 233 41.05 25.89 -5.59
CA GLU A 233 41.17 27.36 -5.68
C GLU A 233 41.62 28.01 -4.36
N SER A 234 41.48 27.31 -3.21
CA SER A 234 41.83 27.87 -1.89
C SER A 234 43.31 27.71 -1.49
N THR A 235 44.08 26.89 -2.21
CA THR A 235 45.50 26.59 -1.87
C THR A 235 46.53 27.21 -2.82
N VAL A 236 46.20 28.31 -3.53
CA VAL A 236 47.16 29.04 -4.41
C VAL A 236 47.45 30.47 -3.92
N GLY A 237 47.20 30.77 -2.64
CA GLY A 237 47.52 32.05 -2.02
C GLY A 237 48.44 31.93 -0.80
N GLU A 238 49.65 32.47 -0.92
CA GLU A 238 50.63 32.77 0.14
C GLU A 238 51.49 31.63 0.74
N ALA A 239 52.70 31.47 0.19
CA ALA A 239 53.90 31.23 1.00
C ALA A 239 55.04 32.13 0.49
N LYS A 240 55.36 33.15 1.30
CA LYS A 240 56.26 34.29 1.04
C LYS A 240 57.75 33.89 1.06
N GLY A 241 58.57 34.70 0.40
CA GLY A 241 60.02 34.62 0.50
C GLY A 241 60.60 35.06 1.85
N GLY A 242 61.88 34.79 2.03
CA GLY A 242 62.83 35.66 2.73
C GLY A 242 63.12 35.39 4.22
N TRP A 243 64.22 34.66 4.45
CA TRP A 243 65.25 34.78 5.49
C TRP A 243 65.01 35.78 6.66
N PHE A 244 64.88 35.25 7.88
CA PHE A 244 65.77 35.44 9.05
C PHE A 244 65.32 34.49 10.18
#